data_AF-A0A2P5AY09-F1
#
_entry.id   AF-A0A2P5AY09-F1
#
_cell.length_a   1.000
_cell.length_b   1.000
_cell.length_c   1.000
_cell.angle_alpha   90.00
_cell.angle_beta   90.00
_cell.angle_gamma   90.00
#
_symmetry.space_group_name_H-M   'P 1'
#
loop_
_entity.id
_entity.type
_entity.pdbx_description
1 polymer ?
#
loop_
_entity_poly.entity_id
_entity_poly.type
_entity_poly.pdbx_seq_one_letter_code
_entity_poly.pdbx_strand_id
1 'polypeptide(L)'
;MWSLWSERNKVLHGRSPKNVSLVVAFAESYSTEFNSIKMSPQHLDVTKERVFSRWILPPQNTIKMNTDADHTGSVIAALSKKLEECFSVEVDKLLAVCEGLQFAAHSSVHVDCVESDALRTIQGLQSTFPLAANVGLVVLRLIQIIKWPIF
;
A
#
# COMPACT_ATOMS: atom_id res chain seq x y z
N MET A 1 13.63 5.40 -9.14
CA MET A 1 13.74 5.40 -7.65
C MET A 1 13.39 4.04 -7.05
N TRP A 2 12.19 3.50 -7.31
CA TRP A 2 11.73 2.23 -6.74
C TRP A 2 12.58 0.99 -7.08
N SER A 3 13.17 0.92 -8.28
CA SER A 3 14.05 -0.18 -8.69
C SER A 3 15.30 -0.28 -7.81
N LEU A 4 15.97 0.84 -7.52
CA LEU A 4 17.14 0.88 -6.65
C LEU A 4 16.81 0.43 -5.22
N TRP A 5 15.68 0.90 -4.69
CA TRP A 5 15.21 0.49 -3.36
C TRP A 5 14.92 -1.02 -3.30
N SER A 6 14.26 -1.56 -4.32
CA SER A 6 13.98 -3.00 -4.42
C SER A 6 15.26 -3.84 -4.44
N GLU A 7 16.26 -3.44 -5.24
CA GLU A 7 17.54 -4.16 -5.30
C GLU A 7 18.34 -4.04 -3.99
N ARG A 8 18.31 -2.89 -3.33
CA ARG A 8 18.89 -2.72 -1.98
C ARG A 8 18.24 -3.68 -0.98
N ASN A 9 16.91 -3.79 -0.99
CA ASN A 9 16.20 -4.67 -0.07
C ASN A 9 16.56 -6.14 -0.33
N LYS A 10 16.73 -6.57 -1.58
CA LYS A 10 17.21 -7.93 -1.85
C LYS A 10 18.52 -8.24 -1.13
N VAL A 11 19.51 -7.34 -1.20
CA VAL A 11 20.79 -7.51 -0.51
C VAL A 11 20.59 -7.62 1.00
N LEU A 12 19.79 -6.72 1.59
CA LEU A 12 19.53 -6.71 3.04
C LEU A 12 18.86 -7.99 3.54
N HIS A 13 18.05 -8.64 2.69
CA HIS A 13 17.36 -9.89 3.02
C HIS A 13 18.06 -11.13 2.42
N GLY A 14 19.36 -11.05 2.11
CA GLY A 14 20.17 -12.19 1.68
C GLY A 14 19.84 -12.75 0.29
N ARG A 15 19.13 -11.99 -0.55
CA ARG A 15 18.83 -12.34 -1.93
C ARG A 15 19.86 -11.71 -2.88
N SER A 16 20.12 -12.38 -4.00
CA SER A 16 21.03 -11.86 -5.02
C SER A 16 20.41 -10.66 -5.75
N PRO A 17 21.03 -9.46 -5.71
CA PRO A 17 20.57 -8.31 -6.47
C PRO A 17 20.83 -8.51 -7.96
N LYS A 18 20.10 -7.77 -8.80
CA LYS A 18 20.40 -7.65 -10.22
C LYS A 18 21.74 -6.96 -10.44
N ASN A 19 22.36 -7.23 -11.58
CA ASN A 19 23.54 -6.50 -12.03
C ASN A 19 23.24 -4.99 -12.10
N VAL A 20 24.11 -4.15 -11.54
CA VAL A 20 23.94 -2.69 -11.45
C VAL A 20 23.67 -2.07 -12.82
N SER A 21 24.35 -2.52 -13.88
CA SER A 21 24.14 -2.04 -15.24
C SER A 21 22.72 -2.29 -15.74
N LEU A 22 22.10 -3.43 -15.38
CA LEU A 22 20.71 -3.72 -15.74
C LEU A 22 19.73 -2.83 -14.97
N VAL A 23 20.05 -2.50 -13.71
CA VAL A 23 19.21 -1.61 -12.88
C VAL A 23 19.25 -0.18 -13.42
N VAL A 24 20.42 0.30 -13.82
CA VAL A 24 20.61 1.61 -14.46
C VAL A 24 19.89 1.65 -15.80
N ALA A 25 20.13 0.68 -16.69
CA ALA A 25 19.47 0.62 -18.00
C ALA A 25 17.94 0.58 -17.87
N PHE A 26 17.40 -0.15 -16.89
CA PHE A 26 15.98 -0.15 -16.59
C PHE A 26 15.49 1.25 -16.15
N ALA A 27 16.20 1.91 -15.23
CA ALA A 27 15.83 3.24 -14.74
C ALA A 27 15.85 4.30 -15.86
N GLU A 28 16.84 4.23 -16.75
CA GLU A 28 16.95 5.09 -17.93
C GLU A 28 15.83 4.84 -18.93
N SER A 29 15.55 3.57 -19.25
CA SER A 29 14.45 3.18 -20.14
C SER A 29 13.10 3.68 -19.60
N TYR A 30 12.83 3.45 -18.32
CA TYR A 30 11.61 3.90 -17.67
C TYR A 30 11.46 5.42 -17.69
N SER A 31 12.55 6.16 -17.41
CA SER A 31 12.54 7.63 -17.44
C SER A 31 12.31 8.16 -18.85
N THR A 32 12.90 7.51 -19.85
CA THR A 32 12.74 7.84 -21.27
C THR A 32 11.29 7.63 -21.72
N GLU A 33 10.70 6.48 -21.38
CA GLU A 33 9.29 6.19 -21.67
C GLU A 33 8.35 7.18 -20.98
N PHE A 34 8.58 7.50 -19.71
CA PHE A 34 7.77 8.48 -18.99
C PHE A 34 7.85 9.87 -19.62
N ASN A 35 9.04 10.30 -20.05
CA ASN A 35 9.22 11.59 -20.69
C ASN A 35 8.64 11.63 -22.12
N SER A 36 8.69 10.51 -22.87
CA SER A 36 8.09 10.44 -24.21
C SER A 36 6.57 10.58 -24.17
N ILE A 37 5.92 10.04 -23.13
CA ILE A 37 4.48 10.22 -22.88
C ILE A 37 4.16 11.68 -22.55
N LYS A 38 5.00 12.36 -21.76
CA LYS A 38 4.80 13.78 -21.40
C LYS A 38 4.99 14.75 -22.57
N MET A 39 5.86 14.39 -23.52
CA MET A 39 6.24 15.25 -24.64
C MET A 39 5.35 15.08 -25.88
N SER A 40 4.48 14.07 -25.92
CA SER A 40 3.50 13.90 -27.00
C SER A 40 2.22 14.67 -26.68
N PRO A 41 1.90 15.79 -27.37
CA PRO A 41 0.66 16.53 -27.18
C PRO A 41 -0.47 15.89 -28.00
N GLN A 42 -0.53 14.55 -28.03
CA GLN A 42 -1.71 13.87 -28.57
C GLN A 42 -2.80 13.90 -27.51
N HIS A 43 -3.60 14.94 -27.66
CA HIS A 43 -4.98 15.19 -27.24
C HIS A 43 -5.87 13.93 -27.16
N LEU A 44 -5.57 13.00 -26.26
CA LEU A 44 -6.62 12.18 -25.66
C LEU A 44 -7.13 12.97 -24.47
N ASP A 45 -8.41 13.33 -24.55
CA ASP A 45 -9.24 14.01 -23.58
C ASP A 45 -9.40 13.14 -22.30
N VAL A 46 -8.26 12.74 -21.72
CA VAL A 46 -8.14 12.09 -20.41
C VAL A 46 -7.70 13.16 -19.42
N THR A 47 -8.39 14.30 -19.46
CA THR A 47 -8.56 15.23 -18.35
C THR A 47 -9.49 14.62 -17.30
N LYS A 48 -9.45 13.30 -17.10
CA LYS A 48 -9.54 12.80 -15.74
C LYS A 48 -8.20 13.15 -15.12
N GLU A 49 -8.07 14.41 -14.67
CA GLU A 49 -7.20 14.69 -13.54
C GLU A 49 -7.39 13.49 -12.61
N ARG A 50 -6.32 12.73 -12.40
CA ARG A 50 -6.29 11.88 -11.21
C ARG A 50 -6.39 12.90 -10.11
N VAL A 51 -7.61 13.17 -9.67
CA VAL A 51 -7.90 13.85 -8.43
C VAL A 51 -7.20 12.94 -7.45
N PHE A 52 -5.95 13.27 -7.13
CA PHE A 52 -5.31 12.76 -5.93
C PHE A 52 -6.34 13.09 -4.89
N SER A 53 -7.05 12.07 -4.41
CA SER A 53 -8.11 12.24 -3.45
C SER A 53 -7.43 12.93 -2.29
N ARG A 54 -7.61 14.25 -2.23
CA ARG A 54 -6.99 15.09 -1.22
C ARG A 54 -7.42 14.46 0.09
N TRP A 55 -6.45 14.17 0.94
CA TRP A 55 -6.69 13.57 2.24
C TRP A 55 -7.96 14.14 2.87
N ILE A 56 -8.97 13.29 3.05
CA ILE A 56 -10.25 13.72 3.60
C ILE A 56 -10.20 13.45 5.10
N LEU A 57 -10.47 14.48 5.89
CA LEU A 57 -10.61 14.29 7.33
C LEU A 57 -11.73 13.27 7.61
N PRO A 58 -11.55 12.38 8.60
CA PRO A 58 -12.63 11.51 9.03
C PRO A 58 -13.86 12.34 9.42
N PRO A 59 -15.10 11.83 9.19
CA PRO A 59 -16.30 12.41 9.79
C PRO A 59 -16.15 12.63 11.30
N GLN A 60 -16.90 13.59 11.84
CA GLN A 60 -16.86 13.86 13.28
C GLN A 60 -17.22 12.60 14.09
N ASN A 61 -16.49 12.38 15.19
CA ASN A 61 -16.62 11.22 16.07
C ASN A 61 -16.32 9.87 15.39
N THR A 62 -15.53 9.87 14.32
CA THR A 62 -15.03 8.63 13.70
C THR A 62 -13.51 8.57 13.73
N ILE A 63 -12.98 7.34 13.76
CA ILE A 63 -11.56 7.03 13.75
C ILE A 63 -11.22 6.39 12.41
N LYS A 64 -10.31 7.04 11.69
CA LYS A 64 -9.77 6.54 10.43
C LYS A 64 -8.39 5.93 10.64
N MET A 65 -8.22 4.69 10.24
CA MET A 65 -6.92 4.04 10.14
C MET A 65 -6.31 4.29 8.76
N ASN A 66 -5.05 4.70 8.72
CA ASN A 66 -4.36 5.00 7.47
C ASN A 66 -3.10 4.14 7.35
N THR A 67 -2.90 3.54 6.18
CA THR A 67 -1.64 2.87 5.86
C THR A 67 -0.78 3.82 5.04
N ASP A 68 0.37 4.24 5.59
CA ASP A 68 1.32 5.19 4.98
C ASP A 68 0.83 6.66 5.04
N ALA A 69 0.67 7.16 6.28
CA ALA A 69 0.04 8.44 6.54
C ALA A 69 1.03 9.61 6.56
N ASP A 70 0.72 10.65 5.79
CA ASP A 70 1.06 12.03 6.16
C ASP A 70 -0.10 12.56 7.02
N HIS A 71 0.20 13.07 8.22
CA HIS A 71 -0.84 13.39 9.20
C HIS A 71 -1.16 14.88 9.17
N THR A 72 -2.34 15.21 8.66
CA THR A 72 -3.00 16.49 8.90
C THR A 72 -4.18 16.22 9.85
N GLY A 73 -3.93 16.24 11.16
CA GLY A 73 -4.95 15.94 12.18
C GLY A 73 -4.38 15.45 13.50
N SER A 74 -5.27 15.07 14.42
CA SER A 74 -4.90 14.46 15.70
C SER A 74 -4.68 12.95 15.54
N VAL A 75 -3.54 12.46 16.02
CA VAL A 75 -3.18 11.04 16.00
C VAL A 75 -3.50 10.44 17.35
N ILE A 76 -4.40 9.45 17.37
CA ILE A 76 -4.82 8.75 18.60
C ILE A 76 -3.83 7.64 18.95
N ALA A 77 -3.33 6.94 17.93
CA ALA A 77 -2.33 5.88 18.07
C ALA A 77 -1.56 5.72 16.75
N ALA A 78 -0.33 5.22 16.84
CA ALA A 78 0.52 4.95 15.68
C ALA A 78 1.30 3.63 15.88
N LEU A 79 1.43 2.86 14.79
CA LEU A 79 2.21 1.64 14.75
C LEU A 79 3.22 1.72 13.61
N SER A 80 4.48 1.39 13.90
CA SER A 80 5.49 1.11 12.90
C SER A 80 6.08 -0.26 13.19
N LYS A 81 6.02 -1.16 12.20
CA LYS A 81 6.53 -2.53 12.33
C LYS A 81 7.45 -2.84 11.15
N LYS A 82 8.66 -3.29 11.46
CA LYS A 82 9.58 -3.79 10.44
C LYS A 82 9.18 -5.23 10.08
N LEU A 83 9.05 -5.49 8.79
CA LEU A 83 8.83 -6.84 8.26
C LEU A 83 10.18 -7.51 7.97
N GLU A 84 10.33 -8.79 8.34
CA GLU A 84 11.59 -9.53 8.18
C GLU A 84 11.79 -10.12 6.79
N GLU A 85 10.73 -10.17 5.98
CA GLU A 85 10.75 -10.76 4.64
C GLU A 85 10.63 -9.69 3.53
N CYS A 86 11.10 -10.05 2.34
CA CYS A 86 10.90 -9.27 1.12
C CYS A 86 9.58 -9.67 0.44
N PHE A 87 8.52 -8.94 0.74
CA PHE A 87 7.22 -9.09 0.08
C PHE A 87 7.07 -8.17 -1.14
N SER A 88 5.99 -8.38 -1.90
CA SER A 88 5.58 -7.40 -2.91
C SER A 88 4.92 -6.21 -2.23
N VAL A 89 4.89 -5.06 -2.91
CA VAL A 89 4.26 -3.83 -2.39
C VAL A 89 2.80 -4.07 -2.02
N GLU A 90 2.08 -4.86 -2.80
CA GLU A 90 0.68 -5.21 -2.52
C GLU A 90 0.53 -6.02 -1.22
N VAL A 91 1.43 -6.98 -0.99
CA VAL A 91 1.42 -7.80 0.22
C VAL A 91 1.83 -6.97 1.43
N ASP A 92 2.85 -6.10 1.31
CA ASP A 92 3.26 -5.17 2.38
C ASP A 92 2.10 -4.25 2.79
N LYS A 93 1.37 -3.68 1.83
CA LYS A 93 0.22 -2.80 2.11
C LYS A 93 -0.93 -3.57 2.75
N LEU A 94 -1.22 -4.80 2.32
CA LEU A 94 -2.20 -5.66 2.97
C LEU A 94 -1.79 -6.01 4.41
N LEU A 95 -0.52 -6.36 4.64
CA LEU A 95 0.00 -6.62 5.98
C LEU A 95 -0.08 -5.38 6.87
N ALA A 96 0.19 -4.18 6.34
CA ALA A 96 0.02 -2.94 7.07
C ALA A 96 -1.44 -2.72 7.52
N VAL A 97 -2.42 -3.01 6.66
CA VAL A 97 -3.84 -2.98 7.04
C VAL A 97 -4.14 -4.02 8.14
N CYS A 98 -3.64 -5.25 7.98
CA CYS A 98 -3.87 -6.33 8.97
C CYS A 98 -3.33 -5.95 10.36
N GLU A 99 -2.07 -5.55 10.41
CA GLU A 99 -1.38 -5.20 11.65
C GLU A 99 -2.00 -3.95 12.29
N GLY A 100 -2.40 -2.97 11.49
CA GLY A 100 -3.13 -1.79 11.97
C GLY A 100 -4.47 -2.14 12.63
N LEU A 101 -5.27 -3.02 12.01
CA LEU A 101 -6.54 -3.47 12.57
C LEU A 101 -6.34 -4.29 13.85
N GLN A 102 -5.35 -5.18 13.87
CA GLN A 102 -5.00 -5.92 15.10
C GLN A 102 -4.56 -4.96 16.20
N PHE A 103 -3.72 -3.99 15.89
CA PHE A 103 -3.25 -3.01 16.87
C PHE A 103 -4.40 -2.16 17.44
N ALA A 104 -5.34 -1.74 16.58
CA ALA A 104 -6.53 -1.04 17.03
C ALA A 104 -7.38 -1.91 17.97
N ALA A 105 -7.61 -3.18 17.62
CA ALA A 105 -8.34 -4.13 18.47
C ALA A 105 -7.66 -4.33 19.84
N HIS A 106 -6.34 -4.53 19.88
CA HIS A 106 -5.59 -4.65 21.14
C HIS A 106 -5.60 -3.37 21.98
N SER A 107 -5.79 -2.22 21.35
CA SER A 107 -5.85 -0.91 22.01
C SER A 107 -7.28 -0.51 22.38
N SER A 108 -8.27 -1.39 22.16
CA SER A 108 -9.70 -1.07 22.33
C SER A 108 -10.14 0.16 21.52
N VAL A 109 -9.53 0.39 20.35
CA VAL A 109 -9.85 1.48 19.43
C VAL A 109 -10.75 0.93 18.33
N HIS A 110 -11.97 1.46 18.24
CA HIS A 110 -12.89 1.17 17.14
C HIS A 110 -12.44 1.92 15.88
N VAL A 111 -12.23 1.21 14.77
CA VAL A 111 -11.85 1.80 13.48
C VAL A 111 -13.07 1.81 12.57
N ASP A 112 -13.52 3.01 12.18
CA ASP A 112 -14.72 3.18 11.36
C ASP A 112 -14.41 3.08 9.86
N CYS A 113 -13.20 3.49 9.46
CA CYS A 113 -12.76 3.41 8.08
C CYS A 113 -11.26 3.18 7.94
N VAL A 114 -10.88 2.50 6.86
CA VAL A 114 -9.50 2.26 6.48
C VAL A 114 -9.22 2.94 5.15
N GLU A 115 -8.18 3.77 5.11
CA GLU A 115 -7.71 4.43 3.89
C GLU A 115 -6.32 3.91 3.51
N SER A 116 -6.13 3.64 2.22
CA SER A 116 -4.88 3.17 1.64
C SER A 116 -4.69 3.78 0.26
N ASP A 117 -3.47 4.18 -0.07
CA ASP A 117 -3.08 4.65 -1.40
C ASP A 117 -2.91 3.49 -2.41
N ALA A 118 -2.91 2.24 -1.92
CA ALA A 118 -2.75 1.05 -2.74
C ALA A 118 -4.10 0.58 -3.30
N LEU A 119 -4.49 1.11 -4.48
CA LEU A 119 -5.76 0.75 -5.14
C LEU A 119 -5.99 -0.76 -5.25
N ARG A 120 -4.94 -1.53 -5.57
CA ARG A 120 -5.02 -3.00 -5.65
C ARG A 120 -5.36 -3.65 -4.31
N THR A 121 -4.82 -3.13 -3.21
CA THR A 121 -5.14 -3.57 -1.85
C THR A 121 -6.62 -3.35 -1.56
N ILE A 122 -7.15 -2.15 -1.85
CA ILE A 122 -8.57 -1.85 -1.67
C ILE A 122 -9.45 -2.75 -2.52
N GLN A 123 -9.14 -2.87 -3.82
CA GLN A 123 -9.88 -3.73 -4.74
C GLN A 123 -9.86 -5.19 -4.27
N GLY A 124 -8.74 -5.65 -3.74
CA GLY A 124 -8.60 -6.97 -3.14
C GLY A 124 -9.50 -7.23 -1.96
N LEU A 125 -9.54 -6.28 -1.02
CA LEU A 125 -10.39 -6.32 0.16
C LEU A 125 -11.88 -6.31 -0.22
N GLN A 126 -12.22 -5.60 -1.29
CA GLN A 126 -13.59 -5.49 -1.80
C GLN A 126 -13.99 -6.67 -2.70
N SER A 127 -13.02 -7.33 -3.33
CA SER A 127 -13.30 -8.45 -4.23
C SER A 127 -13.54 -9.73 -3.44
N THR A 128 -14.51 -10.51 -3.89
CA THR A 128 -14.72 -11.90 -3.42
C THR A 128 -13.69 -12.89 -3.98
N PHE A 129 -12.82 -12.44 -4.89
CA PHE A 129 -11.82 -13.26 -5.56
C PHE A 129 -10.42 -13.05 -4.97
N PRO A 130 -9.64 -14.11 -4.69
CA PRO A 130 -8.31 -13.96 -4.11
C PRO A 130 -7.34 -13.26 -5.08
N LEU A 131 -6.67 -12.20 -4.62
CA LEU A 131 -5.58 -11.48 -5.30
C LEU A 131 -4.34 -12.38 -5.46
N ALA A 132 -4.37 -13.38 -6.32
CA ALA A 132 -3.30 -14.39 -6.44
C ALA A 132 -3.16 -15.35 -5.23
N ALA A 133 -2.57 -16.52 -5.48
CA ALA A 133 -2.55 -17.65 -4.55
C ALA A 133 -1.97 -17.32 -3.17
N ASN A 134 -0.99 -16.41 -3.10
CA ASN A 134 -0.29 -16.07 -1.86
C ASN A 134 -1.05 -15.04 -1.00
N VAL A 135 -1.98 -14.28 -1.60
CA VAL A 135 -2.79 -13.29 -0.86
C VAL A 135 -3.96 -13.94 -0.15
N GLY A 136 -4.38 -15.13 -0.60
CA GLY A 136 -5.44 -15.90 0.07
C GLY A 136 -5.18 -16.10 1.57
N LEU A 137 -3.92 -16.37 1.96
CA LEU A 137 -3.54 -16.52 3.37
C LEU A 137 -3.70 -15.23 4.19
N VAL A 138 -3.36 -14.08 3.62
CA VAL A 138 -3.47 -12.77 4.27
C VAL A 138 -4.93 -12.34 4.37
N VAL A 139 -5.72 -12.57 3.32
CA VAL A 139 -7.17 -12.29 3.31
C VAL A 139 -7.91 -13.21 4.29
N LEU A 140 -7.53 -14.48 4.42
CA LEU A 140 -8.10 -15.37 5.43
C LEU A 140 -7.84 -14.88 6.86
N ARG A 141 -6.64 -14.34 7.14
CA ARG A 141 -6.36 -13.70 8.43
C ARG A 141 -7.25 -12.47 8.66
N LEU A 142 -7.47 -11.64 7.65
CA LEU A 142 -8.38 -10.49 7.74
C LEU A 142 -9.83 -10.91 8.00
N ILE A 143 -10.32 -11.94 7.32
CA ILE A 143 -11.68 -12.46 7.54
C ILE A 143 -11.83 -12.98 8.97
N GLN A 144 -10.79 -13.61 9.54
CA GLN A 144 -10.82 -14.05 10.95
C GLN A 144 -10.84 -12.87 11.93
N ILE A 145 -10.15 -11.77 11.62
CA ILE A 145 -10.15 -10.55 12.43
C ILE A 145 -11.51 -9.84 12.33
N ILE A 146 -12.10 -9.74 11.13
CA ILE A 146 -13.40 -9.07 10.92
C ILE A 146 -14.56 -9.91 11.49
N LYS A 147 -14.44 -11.23 11.56
CA LYS A 147 -15.43 -12.13 12.18
C LYS A 147 -15.38 -12.17 13.71
N TRP A 148 -14.43 -11.50 14.35
CA TRP A 148 -14.55 -11.24 15.78
C TRP A 148 -15.78 -10.37 16.03
N PRO A 149 -16.66 -10.74 16.97
CA PRO A 149 -17.81 -9.92 17.26
C PRO A 149 -17.32 -8.62 17.88
N ILE A 150 -17.42 -7.55 17.10
CA ILE A 150 -17.30 -6.18 17.58
C ILE A 150 -18.52 -5.99 18.49
N PHE A 151 -18.35 -6.27 19.79
CA PHE A 151 -19.33 -6.05 20.84
C PHE A 151 -19.10 -4.69 21.50
#